data_AF-A0A0S3SGB9-F1
#
_entry.id   AF-A0A0S3SGB9-F1
#
_cell.length_a   1.000
_cell.length_b   1.000
_cell.length_c   1.000
_cell.angle_alpha   90.00
_cell.angle_beta   90.00
_cell.angle_gamma   90.00
#
_symmetry.space_group_name_H-M   'P 1'
#
loop_
_entity.id
_entity.type
_entity.pdbx_description
1 polymer ?
#
loop_
_entity_poly.entity_id
_entity_poly.type
_entity_poly.pdbx_seq_one_letter_code
_entity_poly.pdbx_strand_id
1 'polypeptide(L)'
;MGRKLIVTRLSFYITQDKLQKLFAPFGQLASVNLVFDPRTKRPKGYGFVSYNTEIEAEKALKAMNGRIVDGRLLLVEPAGDK
;
A
#
# COMPACT_ATOMS: atom_id res chain seq x y z
N MET A 1 -16.28 -3.56 3.94
CA MET A 1 -14.81 -3.54 3.81
C MET A 1 -14.34 -2.10 3.95
N GLY A 2 -13.08 -1.87 4.25
CA GLY A 2 -12.56 -0.50 4.45
C GLY A 2 -12.11 0.14 3.15
N ARG A 3 -12.19 1.46 3.07
CA ARG A 3 -11.56 2.26 1.99
C ARG A 3 -10.02 2.32 2.11
N LYS A 4 -9.48 1.79 3.21
CA LYS A 4 -8.07 1.81 3.56
C LYS A 4 -7.51 0.40 3.51
N LEU A 5 -6.34 0.28 2.90
CA LEU A 5 -5.58 -0.94 2.73
C LEU A 5 -4.24 -0.80 3.45
N ILE A 6 -3.76 -1.89 4.03
CA ILE A 6 -2.38 -2.02 4.49
C ILE A 6 -1.60 -2.85 3.46
N VAL A 7 -0.43 -2.35 3.10
CA VAL A 7 0.49 -3.02 2.17
C VAL A 7 1.73 -3.39 2.96
N THR A 8 2.00 -4.69 3.10
CA THR A 8 3.14 -5.22 3.85
C THR A 8 4.09 -5.97 2.93
N ARG A 9 5.27 -6.35 3.46
CA ARG A 9 6.37 -6.97 2.72
C ARG A 9 6.93 -6.07 1.60
N LEU A 10 6.84 -4.76 1.78
CA LEU A 10 7.45 -3.80 0.86
C LEU A 10 8.98 -3.87 0.96
N SER A 11 9.65 -3.51 -0.14
CA SER A 11 11.11 -3.36 -0.17
C SER A 11 11.58 -2.26 0.78
N PHE A 12 12.76 -2.45 1.38
CA PHE A 12 13.43 -1.41 2.18
C PHE A 12 13.89 -0.20 1.35
N TYR A 13 13.81 -0.28 0.03
CA TYR A 13 14.14 0.81 -0.91
C TYR A 13 12.89 1.40 -1.58
N ILE A 14 11.69 0.94 -1.20
CA ILE A 14 10.46 1.52 -1.75
C ILE A 14 10.33 2.98 -1.34
N THR A 15 9.76 3.79 -2.24
CA THR A 15 9.44 5.19 -1.95
C THR A 15 7.93 5.38 -1.92
N GLN A 16 7.49 6.45 -1.26
CA GLN A 16 6.07 6.82 -1.25
C GLN A 16 5.55 7.10 -2.66
N ASP A 17 6.35 7.76 -3.51
CA ASP A 17 6.02 8.01 -4.92
C ASP A 17 5.82 6.70 -5.71
N LYS A 18 6.69 5.71 -5.50
CA LYS A 18 6.52 4.38 -6.14
C LYS A 18 5.27 3.68 -5.64
N LEU A 19 4.98 3.74 -4.34
CA LEU A 19 3.75 3.18 -3.78
C LEU A 19 2.52 3.86 -4.38
N GLN A 20 2.52 5.19 -4.49
CA GLN A 20 1.45 5.95 -5.13
C GLN A 20 1.26 5.55 -6.60
N LYS A 21 2.34 5.47 -7.39
CA LYS A 21 2.29 5.05 -8.80
C LYS A 21 1.78 3.62 -9.00
N LEU A 22 2.10 2.71 -8.08
CA LEU A 22 1.63 1.33 -8.14
C LEU A 22 0.11 1.24 -7.91
N PHE A 23 -0.45 2.10 -7.05
CA PHE A 23 -1.84 2.04 -6.64
C PHE A 23 -2.76 3.01 -7.43
N ALA A 24 -2.22 4.08 -8.02
CA ALA A 24 -2.97 5.06 -8.80
C ALA A 24 -3.83 4.48 -9.95
N PRO A 25 -3.42 3.41 -10.67
CA PRO A 25 -4.24 2.86 -11.76
C PRO A 25 -5.56 2.20 -11.31
N PHE A 26 -5.73 1.92 -10.02
CA PHE A 26 -6.91 1.21 -9.51
C PHE A 26 -8.04 2.14 -9.06
N GLY A 27 -7.76 3.44 -8.89
CA GLY A 27 -8.73 4.43 -8.46
C GLY A 27 -8.08 5.70 -7.92
N GLN A 28 -8.93 6.63 -7.45
CA GLN A 28 -8.45 7.87 -6.87
C GLN A 28 -7.97 7.66 -5.43
N LEU A 29 -6.66 7.85 -5.23
CA LEU A 29 -6.01 7.74 -3.93
C LEU A 29 -6.36 8.95 -3.06
N ALA A 30 -7.00 8.69 -1.91
CA ALA A 30 -7.26 9.70 -0.88
C ALA A 30 -6.01 10.00 -0.05
N SER A 31 -5.21 8.97 0.26
CA SER A 31 -3.97 9.11 1.04
C SER A 31 -3.04 7.94 0.80
N VAL A 32 -1.73 8.20 0.76
CA VAL A 32 -0.68 7.19 0.69
C VAL A 32 0.37 7.52 1.74
N ASN A 33 0.57 6.61 2.69
CA ASN A 33 1.53 6.78 3.78
C ASN A 33 2.47 5.58 3.83
N LEU A 34 3.74 5.81 3.48
CA LEU A 34 4.78 4.81 3.72
C LEU A 34 5.31 4.98 5.14
N VAL A 35 5.39 3.90 5.91
CA VAL A 35 5.89 3.99 7.28
C VAL A 35 7.41 3.89 7.29
N PHE A 36 8.05 4.90 7.88
CA PHE A 36 9.49 4.97 8.04
C PHE A 36 9.88 4.70 9.49
N ASP A 37 11.05 4.10 9.68
CA ASP A 37 11.70 4.02 10.97
C ASP A 37 12.22 5.41 11.37
N PRO A 38 11.85 5.93 12.55
CA PRO A 38 12.19 7.29 12.94
C PRO A 38 13.69 7.51 13.18
N ARG A 39 14.44 6.44 13.52
CA ARG A 39 15.89 6.51 13.78
C ARG A 39 16.69 6.40 12.49
N THR A 40 16.36 5.43 11.64
CA THR A 40 17.14 5.14 10.43
C THR A 40 16.63 5.89 9.20
N LYS A 41 15.45 6.51 9.27
CA LYS A 41 14.72 7.14 8.15
C LYS A 41 14.48 6.19 6.97
N ARG A 42 14.55 4.88 7.19
CA ARG A 42 14.30 3.85 6.18
C ARG A 42 12.87 3.32 6.26
N PRO A 43 12.26 2.89 5.15
CA PRO A 43 10.96 2.21 5.16
C PRO A 43 10.96 1.01 6.11
N LYS A 44 9.93 0.88 6.95
CA LYS A 44 9.73 -0.30 7.82
C LYS A 44 9.25 -1.55 7.08
N GLY A 45 9.02 -1.47 5.77
CA GLY A 45 8.51 -2.58 4.96
C GLY A 45 6.99 -2.69 4.93
N TYR A 46 6.27 -1.66 5.40
CA TYR A 46 4.81 -1.55 5.24
C TYR A 46 4.35 -0.10 5.05
N GLY A 47 3.16 0.05 4.48
CA GLY A 47 2.52 1.33 4.25
C GLY A 47 1.00 1.19 4.19
N PHE A 48 0.32 2.33 4.13
CA PHE A 48 -1.13 2.42 4.04
C PHE A 48 -1.54 3.17 2.79
N VAL A 49 -2.60 2.68 2.16
CA VAL A 49 -3.20 3.30 0.99
C VAL A 49 -4.70 3.43 1.23
N SER A 50 -5.23 4.64 1.14
CA SER A 50 -6.67 4.91 1.23
C SER A 50 -7.19 5.37 -0.13
N TYR A 51 -8.34 4.86 -0.54
CA TYR A 51 -9.08 5.30 -1.72
C TYR A 51 -10.29 6.15 -1.33
N ASN A 52 -10.84 6.87 -2.31
CA ASN A 52 -12.08 7.60 -2.13
C ASN A 52 -13.27 6.66 -1.93
N THR A 53 -13.30 5.54 -2.64
CA THR A 53 -14.38 4.54 -2.57
C THR A 53 -13.88 3.15 -2.16
N GLU A 54 -14.79 2.34 -1.62
CA GLU A 54 -14.50 0.95 -1.23
C GLU A 54 -14.26 0.05 -2.46
N ILE A 55 -14.97 0.31 -3.56
CA ILE A 55 -14.86 -0.43 -4.82
C ILE A 55 -13.43 -0.31 -5.40
N GLU A 56 -12.86 0.90 -5.38
CA GLU A 56 -11.49 1.13 -5.82
C GLU A 56 -10.47 0.40 -4.94
N ALA A 57 -10.69 0.41 -3.62
CA ALA A 57 -9.84 -0.32 -2.68
C ALA A 57 -9.89 -1.83 -2.92
N GLU A 58 -11.08 -2.39 -3.15
CA GLU A 58 -11.24 -3.82 -3.44
C GLU A 58 -10.55 -4.21 -4.76
N LYS A 59 -10.66 -3.37 -5.79
CA LYS A 59 -9.98 -3.57 -7.08
C LYS A 59 -8.46 -3.60 -6.90
N ALA A 60 -7.93 -2.65 -6.14
CA ALA A 60 -6.50 -2.59 -5.84
C ALA A 60 -6.03 -3.81 -5.03
N LEU A 61 -6.81 -4.23 -4.02
CA LEU A 61 -6.52 -5.41 -3.22
C LEU A 61 -6.41 -6.66 -4.11
N LYS A 62 -7.41 -6.91 -4.96
CA LYS A 62 -7.43 -8.09 -5.84
C LYS A 62 -6.28 -8.09 -6.84
N ALA A 63 -5.86 -6.93 -7.33
CA ALA A 63 -4.80 -6.82 -8.33
C ALA A 63 -3.37 -6.81 -7.75
N MET A 64 -3.20 -6.30 -6.53
CA MET A 64 -1.86 -6.11 -5.94
C MET A 64 -1.50 -7.15 -4.89
N ASN A 65 -2.48 -7.81 -4.26
CA ASN A 65 -2.21 -8.88 -3.33
C ASN A 65 -1.54 -10.06 -4.04
N GLY A 66 -0.40 -10.52 -3.54
CA GLY A 66 0.37 -11.59 -4.19
C GLY A 66 1.18 -11.14 -5.41
N ARG A 67 1.27 -9.84 -5.69
CA ARG A 67 2.12 -9.34 -6.78
C ARG A 67 3.58 -9.25 -6.33
N ILE A 68 4.51 -9.60 -7.21
CA ILE A 68 5.94 -9.42 -6.97
C ILE A 68 6.34 -7.98 -7.34
N VAL A 69 6.88 -7.24 -6.37
CA VAL A 69 7.46 -5.91 -6.56
C VAL A 69 8.83 -5.88 -5.90
N ASP A 70 9.86 -5.48 -6.65
CA ASP A 70 11.26 -5.46 -6.18
C ASP A 70 11.73 -6.79 -5.58
N GLY A 71 11.32 -7.90 -6.21
CA GLY A 71 11.64 -9.26 -5.76
C GLY A 71 10.90 -9.72 -4.51
N ARG A 72 9.89 -8.98 -4.04
CA ARG A 72 9.10 -9.32 -2.86
C ARG A 72 7.63 -9.51 -3.20
N LEU A 73 7.03 -10.55 -2.64
CA LEU A 73 5.60 -10.81 -2.72
C LEU A 73 4.85 -9.83 -1.81
N LEU A 74 4.13 -8.89 -2.40
CA LEU A 74 3.32 -7.94 -1.66
C LEU A 74 2.13 -8.65 -1.02
N LEU A 75 1.85 -8.27 0.22
CA LEU A 75 0.64 -8.66 0.92
C LEU A 75 -0.22 -7.42 1.11
N VAL A 76 -1.43 -7.44 0.55
CA VAL A 76 -2.39 -6.33 0.62
C VAL A 76 -3.64 -6.82 1.34
N GLU A 77 -3.97 -6.15 2.44
CA GLU A 77 -5.10 -6.51 3.30
C GLU A 77 -5.95 -5.27 3.61
N PRO A 78 -7.25 -5.40 3.90
CA PRO A 78 -8.04 -4.30 4.42
C PRO A 78 -7.46 -3.86 5.76
N ALA A 79 -7.19 -2.56 5.90
CA ALA A 79 -6.78 -2.02 7.20
C ALA A 79 -8.03 -2.00 8.10
N GLY A 80 -8.07 -2.87 9.10
CA GLY A 80 -9.09 -2.82 10.13
C GLY A 80 -8.90 -1.56 10.97
N ASP A 81 -9.82 -0.60 10.87
CA ASP A 81 -10.01 0.40 11.93
C ASP A 81 -10.58 -0.37 13.13
N LYS A 82 -9.74 -0.64 14.11
CA LYS A 82 -10.15 -1.18 15.40
C LYS A 82 -10.24 -0.06 16.40
#